data_AF-A0A819NCC5-F1
#
_entry.id   AF-A0A819NCC5-F1
#
_cell.length_a   1.000
_cell.length_b   1.000
_cell.length_c   1.000
_cell.angle_alpha   90.00
_cell.angle_beta   90.00
_cell.angle_gamma   90.00
#
_symmetry.space_group_name_H-M   'P 1'
#
loop_
_entity.id
_entity.type
_entity.pdbx_description
1 polymer ?
#
loop_
_entity_poly.entity_id
_entity_poly.type
_entity_poly.pdbx_seq_one_letter_code
_entity_poly.pdbx_strand_id
1 'polypeptide(L)'
;MGDDMMSYNGGVALAMKGKECVAIACDKRYGVQNRTIATNFTKIFQYGDYCFVSFCGLATDVLEHIGGSPVTCNPHKTVKI
;
A
#
# COMPACT_ATOMS: atom_id res chain seq x y z
N MET A 1 24.07 1.43 1.78
CA MET A 1 22.73 1.00 1.31
C MET A 1 21.84 1.08 2.53
N GLY A 2 20.93 2.06 2.55
CA GLY A 2 20.42 2.68 3.77
C GLY A 2 19.81 1.72 4.80
N ASP A 3 20.36 1.79 6.01
CA ASP A 3 19.86 1.15 7.23
C ASP A 3 18.78 2.02 7.91
N ASP A 4 17.93 2.66 7.12
CA ASP A 4 16.85 3.51 7.60
C ASP A 4 15.60 2.67 7.90
N MET A 5 14.87 3.03 8.97
CA MET A 5 13.66 2.34 9.41
C MET A 5 12.63 2.17 8.28
N MET A 6 12.53 3.15 7.37
CA MET A 6 11.59 3.13 6.24
C MET A 6 11.98 2.15 5.12
N SER A 7 13.27 1.78 5.03
CA SER A 7 13.80 0.88 4.01
C SER A 7 13.80 -0.58 4.45
N TYR A 8 13.58 -0.85 5.75
CA TYR A 8 13.66 -2.18 6.35
C TYR A 8 12.68 -3.19 5.72
N ASN A 9 11.40 -2.79 5.58
CA ASN A 9 10.41 -3.57 4.84
C ASN A 9 10.24 -3.11 3.39
N GLY A 10 10.62 -1.85 3.13
CA GLY A 10 10.52 -1.18 1.86
C GLY A 10 9.09 -1.15 1.31
N GLY A 11 9.00 -1.02 0.00
CA GLY A 11 7.74 -0.88 -0.71
C GLY A 11 7.45 0.56 -1.11
N VAL A 12 6.50 0.71 -2.01
CA VAL A 12 6.17 1.98 -2.65
C VAL A 12 4.67 2.04 -2.92
N ALA A 13 4.12 3.25 -2.75
CA ALA A 13 2.78 3.61 -3.16
C ALA A 13 2.86 4.73 -4.19
N LEU A 14 1.97 4.67 -5.17
CA LEU A 14 1.79 5.68 -6.20
C LEU A 14 0.31 6.04 -6.25
N ALA A 15 0.03 7.35 -6.23
CA ALA A 15 -1.30 7.90 -6.48
C ALA A 15 -1.26 8.77 -7.75
N MET A 16 -2.25 8.60 -8.62
CA MET A 16 -2.41 9.35 -9.86
C MET A 16 -3.82 9.94 -9.93
N LYS A 17 -3.94 11.14 -10.49
CA LYS A 17 -5.21 11.83 -10.71
C LYS A 17 -5.44 12.05 -12.20
N GLY A 18 -6.57 11.58 -12.71
CA GLY A 18 -7.05 11.77 -14.07
C GLY A 18 -8.18 12.81 -14.16
N LYS A 19 -8.94 12.76 -15.26
CA LYS A 19 -10.18 13.53 -15.43
C LYS A 19 -11.32 12.75 -14.77
N GLU A 20 -11.88 13.27 -13.67
CA GLU A 20 -12.93 12.61 -12.89
C GLU A 20 -12.55 11.19 -12.38
N CYS A 21 -11.26 10.96 -12.14
CA CYS A 21 -10.78 9.69 -11.54
C CYS A 21 -9.46 9.85 -10.77
N VAL A 22 -9.22 8.98 -9.80
CA VAL A 22 -8.00 8.80 -9.03
C VAL A 22 -7.64 7.32 -8.99
N ALA A 23 -6.35 7.01 -9.09
CA ALA A 23 -5.85 5.65 -9.03
C ALA A 23 -4.74 5.56 -7.98
N ILE A 24 -4.81 4.56 -7.12
CA ILE A 24 -3.76 4.25 -6.13
C ILE A 24 -3.25 2.84 -6.44
N ALA A 25 -1.94 2.72 -6.57
CA ALA A 25 -1.24 1.47 -6.79
C ALA A 25 -0.13 1.33 -5.75
N CYS A 26 0.06 0.12 -5.22
CA CYS A 26 1.15 -0.20 -4.32
C CYS A 26 1.74 -1.55 -4.69
N ASP A 27 3.01 -1.76 -4.35
CA ASP A 27 3.60 -3.09 -4.42
C ASP A 27 2.97 -4.00 -3.35
N LYS A 28 2.82 -5.29 -3.64
CA LYS A 28 2.36 -6.27 -2.64
C LYS A 28 3.51 -7.00 -1.94
N ARG A 29 4.74 -6.53 -2.15
CA ARG A 29 5.95 -7.16 -1.62
C ARG A 29 6.10 -6.81 -0.14
N TYR A 30 6.37 -7.82 0.65
CA TYR A 30 6.77 -7.72 2.03
C TYR A 30 8.22 -8.20 2.15
N GLY A 31 9.13 -7.25 2.39
CA GLY A 31 10.55 -7.50 2.60
C GLY A 31 10.94 -7.41 4.06
N VAL A 32 12.06 -8.02 4.43
CA VAL A 32 12.79 -7.82 5.69
C VAL A 32 14.28 -7.84 5.35
N GLN A 33 14.98 -6.73 5.57
CA GLN A 33 16.44 -6.61 5.37
C GLN A 33 16.89 -7.20 4.01
N ASN A 34 16.30 -6.72 2.92
CA ASN A 34 16.53 -7.19 1.54
C ASN A 34 16.06 -8.62 1.20
N ARG A 35 15.41 -9.35 2.12
CA ARG A 35 14.77 -10.64 1.83
C ARG A 35 13.28 -10.46 1.58
N THR A 36 12.75 -11.00 0.49
CA THR A 36 11.30 -11.04 0.26
C THR A 36 10.68 -12.21 1.03
N ILE A 37 9.73 -11.93 1.92
CA ILE A 37 8.99 -12.93 2.69
C ILE A 37 7.68 -13.29 1.98
N ALA A 38 6.98 -12.28 1.46
CA ALA A 38 5.68 -12.47 0.83
C ALA A 38 5.41 -11.46 -0.30
N THR A 39 4.46 -11.78 -1.17
CA THR A 39 4.05 -10.93 -2.31
C THR A 39 2.54 -10.67 -2.34
N ASN A 40 1.87 -10.88 -1.21
CA ASN A 40 0.43 -10.73 -1.02
C ASN A 40 0.07 -9.73 0.09
N PHE A 41 0.98 -8.81 0.43
CA PHE A 41 0.78 -7.83 1.49
C PHE A 41 0.09 -6.57 0.95
N THR A 42 -1.18 -6.36 1.32
CA THR A 42 -1.94 -5.17 0.90
C THR A 42 -1.57 -3.98 1.79
N LYS A 43 -1.15 -2.89 1.15
CA LYS A 43 -0.76 -1.62 1.79
C LYS A 43 -1.77 -0.49 1.60
N ILE A 44 -2.90 -0.76 0.96
CA ILE A 44 -3.98 0.20 0.66
C ILE A 44 -5.21 -0.16 1.48
N PHE A 45 -5.72 0.81 2.23
CA PHE A 45 -6.86 0.66 3.11
C PHE A 45 -7.94 1.67 2.74
N GLN A 46 -9.20 1.25 2.83
CA GLN A 46 -10.36 2.12 2.64
C GLN A 46 -10.84 2.63 4.00
N TYR A 47 -10.85 3.95 4.19
CA TYR A 47 -11.31 4.60 5.41
C TYR A 47 -12.74 5.16 5.30
N GLY A 48 -13.27 5.24 4.07
CA GLY A 48 -14.65 5.65 3.79
C GLY A 48 -15.00 5.43 2.32
N ASP A 49 -16.18 5.87 1.90
CA ASP A 49 -16.68 5.62 0.54
C ASP A 49 -15.76 6.18 -0.57
N TYR A 50 -15.11 7.30 -0.27
CA TYR A 50 -14.25 8.03 -1.21
C TYR A 50 -12.85 8.32 -0.68
N CYS A 51 -12.47 7.70 0.45
CA CYS A 51 -11.18 7.94 1.10
C CYS A 51 -10.36 6.66 1.17
N PHE A 52 -9.20 6.69 0.51
CA PHE A 52 -8.24 5.59 0.46
C PHE A 52 -6.88 6.08 0.94
N VAL A 53 -6.24 5.30 1.80
CA VAL A 53 -4.93 5.62 2.38
C VAL A 53 -3.99 4.44 2.16
N SER A 54 -2.76 4.75 1.76
CA SER A 54 -1.70 3.77 1.65
C SER A 54 -0.58 4.07 2.63
N PHE A 55 -0.05 3.03 3.29
CA PHE A 55 1.10 3.15 4.18
C PHE A 55 2.32 2.46 3.58
N CYS A 56 3.44 3.18 3.52
CA CYS A 56 4.74 2.65 3.10
C CYS A 56 5.75 2.84 4.22
N GLY A 57 6.60 1.86 4.46
CA GLY A 57 7.57 1.89 5.54
C GLY A 57 7.51 0.63 6.41
N LEU A 58 7.65 0.80 7.71
CA LEU A 58 7.71 -0.29 8.67
C LEU A 58 6.38 -1.05 8.71
N ALA A 59 6.42 -2.36 8.52
CA ALA A 59 5.22 -3.17 8.40
C ALA A 59 4.41 -3.26 9.69
N THR A 60 5.02 -3.02 10.85
CA THR A 60 4.29 -2.95 12.13
C THR A 60 3.31 -1.79 12.15
N ASP A 61 3.69 -0.63 11.59
CA ASP A 61 2.80 0.54 11.50
C ASP A 61 1.64 0.30 10.52
N VAL A 62 1.92 -0.47 9.45
CA VAL A 62 0.89 -0.89 8.48
C VAL A 62 -0.08 -1.90 9.09
N LEU A 63 0.44 -2.84 9.89
CA LEU A 63 -0.35 -3.88 10.56
C LEU A 63 -1.22 -3.31 11.70
N GLU A 64 -0.82 -2.22 12.36
CA GLU A 64 -1.65 -1.55 13.37
C GLU A 64 -2.98 -1.05 12.77
N HIS A 65 -2.97 -0.59 11.52
CA HIS A 65 -4.13 -0.01 10.84
C HIS A 65 -5.14 -1.03 10.25
N ILE A 66 -5.05 -2.31 10.61
CA ILE A 66 -5.91 -3.42 10.10
C ILE A 66 -7.41 -3.27 10.45
N GLY A 67 -7.82 -2.21 11.16
CA GLY A 67 -9.25 -1.86 11.27
C GLY A 67 -9.93 -1.54 9.92
N GLY A 68 -9.15 -1.17 8.89
CA GLY A 68 -9.64 -0.97 7.52
C GLY A 68 -9.59 -2.27 6.70
N SER A 69 -10.69 -2.62 6.01
CA SER A 69 -10.70 -3.79 5.12
C SER A 69 -9.65 -3.62 4.00
N PRO A 70 -8.80 -4.63 3.73
CA PRO A 70 -7.75 -4.53 2.72
C PRO A 70 -8.36 -4.39 1.33
N VAL A 71 -8.07 -3.28 0.65
CA VAL A 71 -8.53 -3.07 -0.73
C VAL A 71 -7.63 -3.90 -1.64
N THR A 72 -8.20 -4.95 -2.22
CA THR A 72 -7.47 -5.72 -3.23
C THR A 72 -7.33 -4.85 -4.48
N CYS A 73 -6.12 -4.40 -4.78
CA CYS A 73 -5.83 -3.76 -6.06
C CYS A 73 -6.00 -4.81 -7.17
N ASN A 74 -7.15 -4.76 -7.84
CA ASN A 74 -7.38 -5.46 -9.08
C ASN A 74 -7.00 -4.46 -10.19
N PRO A 75 -6.13 -4.80 -11.15
CA PRO A 75 -5.82 -3.89 -12.27
C PRO A 75 -7.05 -3.45 -13.08
N HIS A 76 -8.18 -4.17 -12.93
CA HIS A 76 -9.49 -3.79 -13.50
C HIS A 76 -10.41 -3.02 -12.55
N LYS A 77 -10.06 -2.89 -11.27
CA LYS A 77 -10.71 -1.96 -10.33
C LYS A 77 -9.86 -0.70 -10.27
N THR A 78 -9.95 0.11 -11.32
CA THR A 78 -9.76 1.55 -11.18
C THR A 78 -10.71 1.99 -10.08
N VAL A 79 -10.22 2.58 -8.99
CA VAL A 79 -11.10 3.28 -8.05
C VAL A 79 -11.71 4.43 -8.86
N LYS A 80 -12.95 4.28 -9.33
CA LYS A 80 -13.67 5.35 -10.02
C LYS A 80 -14.26 6.28 -8.97
N ILE A 81 -13.45 7.27 -8.62
CA ILE A 81 -13.75 8.66 -8.23
C ILE A 81 -12.54 9.48 -8.61
#